data_AF-M2NW20-F1
#
_entry.id   AF-M2NW20-F1
#
_cell.length_a   1.000
_cell.length_b   1.000
_cell.length_c   1.000
_cell.angle_alpha   90.00
_cell.angle_beta   90.00
_cell.angle_gamma   90.00
#
_symmetry.space_group_name_H-M   'P 1'
#
loop_
_entity.id
_entity.type
_entity.pdbx_description
1 polymer ?
#
loop_
_entity_poly.entity_id
_entity_poly.type
_entity_poly.pdbx_seq_one_letter_code
_entity_poly.pdbx_strand_id
1 'polypeptide(L)' 'MADGDILSRIDELVSVEHELRSRAIGTGLSSEDRSRLASVEQQLDQCWDLLRQRRARVEFDEDPDGATTRPISEVESYRQ' A
#
# COMPACT_ATOMS: atom_id res chain seq x y z
N MET A 1 5.80 -0.24 -13.62
CA MET A 1 5.56 -1.25 -12.57
C MET A 1 4.50 -2.18 -13.10
N ALA A 2 4.82 -3.46 -13.24
CA ALA A 2 3.84 -4.46 -13.67
C ALA A 2 2.89 -4.77 -12.49
N ASP A 3 1.70 -5.29 -12.79
CA ASP A 3 0.73 -5.71 -11.76
C ASP A 3 1.34 -6.69 -10.74
N GLY A 4 2.31 -7.50 -11.18
CA GLY A 4 3.09 -8.39 -10.31
C GLY A 4 3.99 -7.68 -9.29
N ASP A 5 4.51 -6.49 -9.61
CA ASP A 5 5.29 -5.68 -8.67
C ASP A 5 4.38 -5.12 -7.56
N ILE A 6 3.17 -4.71 -7.92
CA ILE A 6 2.16 -4.20 -6.97
C ILE A 6 1.73 -5.32 -6.02
N LEU A 7 1.47 -6.52 -6.54
CA LEU A 7 1.12 -7.68 -5.71
C LEU A 7 2.25 -8.08 -4.76
N SER A 8 3.50 -8.08 -5.24
CA SER A 8 4.68 -8.34 -4.39
C SER A 8 4.79 -7.30 -3.26
N ARG A 9 4.53 -6.02 -3.56
CA ARG A 9 4.54 -4.95 -2.57
C ARG A 9 3.42 -5.10 -1.54
N ILE A 10 2.23 -5.50 -1.96
CA ILE A 10 1.10 -5.82 -1.07
C ILE A 10 1.49 -6.95 -0.11
N ASP A 11 2.11 -8.03 -0.61
CA ASP A 11 2.51 -9.18 0.20
C ASP A 11 3.55 -8.80 1.28
N GLU A 12 4.55 -7.99 0.91
CA GLU A 12 5.51 -7.42 1.87
C GLU A 12 4.81 -6.60 2.95
N LEU A 13 3.90 -5.71 2.56
CA LEU A 13 3.18 -4.84 3.49
C LEU A 13 2.29 -5.64 4.46
N VAL A 14 1.58 -6.66 3.97
CA VAL A 14 0.79 -7.56 4.82
C VAL A 14 1.67 -8.33 5.79
N SER A 15 2.85 -8.80 5.35
CA SER A 15 3.81 -9.45 6.24
C SER A 15 4.27 -8.53 7.37
N VAL A 16 4.54 -7.26 7.07
CA VAL A 16 4.90 -6.25 8.08
C VAL A 16 3.74 -5.98 9.04
N GLU A 17 2.51 -5.85 8.53
CA GLU A 17 1.30 -5.70 9.35
C GLU A 17 1.16 -6.86 10.35
N HIS A 18 1.28 -8.10 9.85
CA HIS A 18 1.22 -9.31 10.66
C HIS A 18 2.31 -9.33 11.74
N GLU A 19 3.54 -8.95 11.40
CA GLU A 19 4.63 -8.90 12.37
C GLU A 19 4.37 -7.86 13.48
N LEU A 20 3.93 -6.65 13.10
CA LEU A 20 3.57 -5.59 14.05
C LEU A 20 2.41 -6.02 14.95
N ARG A 21 1.38 -6.64 14.37
CA ARG A 21 0.22 -7.15 15.11
C ARG A 21 0.62 -8.27 16.06
N SER A 22 1.49 -9.18 15.61
CA SER A 22 2.01 -10.28 16.43
C SER A 22 2.85 -9.77 17.60
N ARG A 23 3.69 -8.76 17.38
CA ARG A 23 4.49 -8.12 18.44
C ARG A 23 3.59 -7.42 19.47
N ALA A 24 2.46 -6.89 19.04
CA ALA A 24 1.49 -6.25 19.92
C ALA A 24 0.65 -7.23 20.76
N ILE A 25 0.64 -8.54 20.44
CA ILE A 25 -0.08 -9.54 21.23
C ILE A 25 0.64 -9.69 22.57
N GLY A 26 -0.04 -9.30 23.65
CA GLY A 26 0.44 -9.45 25.03
C GLY A 26 1.00 -8.17 25.65
N THR A 27 1.58 -7.27 24.86
CA THR A 27 2.13 -5.97 25.34
C THR A 27 1.30 -4.77 24.89
N GLY A 28 0.45 -4.93 23.88
CA GLY A 28 -0.25 -3.83 23.20
C GLY A 28 0.62 -3.14 22.15
N LEU A 29 -0.01 -2.41 21.23
CA LEU A 29 0.69 -1.60 20.22
C LEU A 29 1.24 -0.33 20.88
N SER A 30 2.55 -0.09 20.71
CA SER A 30 3.13 1.21 21.05
C SER A 30 2.57 2.31 20.13
N SER A 31 2.68 3.57 20.52
CA SER A 31 2.33 4.70 19.65
C SER A 31 3.12 4.69 18.34
N GLU A 32 4.37 4.23 18.37
CA GLU A 32 5.21 4.05 17.19
C GLU A 32 4.69 2.91 16.29
N ASP A 33 4.37 1.75 16.86
CA ASP A 33 3.80 0.62 16.12
C ASP A 33 2.45 0.99 15.49
N ARG A 34 1.62 1.78 16.19
CA ARG A 34 0.36 2.30 15.62
C ARG A 34 0.59 3.23 14.43
N SER A 35 1.56 4.14 14.53
CA SER A 35 1.91 5.03 13.41
C SER A 35 2.41 4.22 12.21
N ARG A 36 3.25 3.21 12.48
CA ARG A 36 3.77 2.31 11.44
C ARG A 36 2.67 1.46 10.80
N LEU A 37 1.75 0.93 11.60
CA LEU A 37 0.59 0.19 11.13
C LEU A 37 -0.28 1.06 10.21
N ALA A 38 -0.58 2.30 10.62
CA ALA A 38 -1.34 3.24 9.80
C ALA A 38 -0.62 3.60 8.49
N SER A 39 0.72 3.68 8.49
CA SER A 39 1.51 3.87 7.27
C SER A 39 1.46 2.66 6.34
N VAL A 40 1.48 1.44 6.89
CA VAL A 40 1.35 0.20 6.13
C VAL A 40 -0.05 0.10 5.50
N GLU A 41 -1.10 0.39 6.27
CA GLU A 41 -2.49 0.40 5.77
C GLU A 41 -2.69 1.41 4.63
N GLN A 42 -2.13 2.62 4.75
CA GLN A 42 -2.19 3.62 3.67
C GLN A 42 -1.47 3.18 2.40
N GLN A 43 -0.31 2.51 2.54
CA GLN A 43 0.41 1.97 1.38
C GLN A 43 -0.36 0.81 0.73
N LEU A 44 -1.03 -0.03 1.52
CA LEU A 44 -1.89 -1.10 1.00
C LEU A 44 -3.06 -0.54 0.20
N ASP A 45 -3.75 0.47 0.75
CA ASP A 45 -4.87 1.12 0.06
C ASP A 45 -4.44 1.71 -1.29
N GLN A 46 -3.28 2.39 -1.31
CA GLN A 46 -2.70 2.90 -2.56
C GLN A 46 -2.38 1.79 -3.58
N CYS A 47 -1.79 0.68 -3.13
CA CYS A 47 -1.49 -0.46 -4.01
C CYS A 47 -2.78 -1.06 -4.59
N TRP A 48 -3.83 -1.20 -3.77
CA TRP A 48 -5.13 -1.68 -4.21
C TRP A 48 -5.81 -0.73 -5.19
N ASP A 49 -5.72 0.59 -4.97
CA ASP A 49 -6.31 1.58 -5.87
C ASP A 49 -5.62 1.60 -7.23
N LEU A 50 -4.28 1.49 -7.25
CA LEU A 50 -3.51 1.32 -8.49
C LEU A 50 -3.91 0.07 -9.27
N LEU A 51 -4.06 -1.07 -8.58
CA LEU A 51 -4.48 -2.33 -9.21
C LEU A 51 -5.89 -2.21 -9.78
N ARG A 52 -6.81 -1.57 -9.05
CA ARG A 52 -8.17 -1.31 -9.50
C ARG A 52 -8.20 -0.39 -10.72
N GLN A 53 -7.41 0.68 -10.71
CA GLN A 53 -7.29 1.61 -11.83
C GLN A 53 -6.75 0.91 -13.09
N ARG A 54 -5.75 0.04 -12.95
CA ARG A 54 -5.21 -0.77 -14.05
C ARG A 54 -6.26 -1.74 -14.59
N ARG A 55 -6.96 -2.46 -13.72
CA ARG A 55 -8.05 -3.37 -14.12
C ARG A 55 -9.17 -2.66 -14.87
N ALA A 56 -9.58 -1.48 -14.41
CA ALA A 56 -10.60 -0.69 -15.11
C ALA A 56 -10.13 -0.35 -16.53
N ARG A 57 -8.88 0.10 -16.71
CA ARG A 57 -8.35 0.43 -18.05
C ARG A 57 -8.27 -0.78 -18.97
N VAL A 58 -7.86 -1.95 -18.45
CA VAL A 58 -7.88 -3.21 -19.20
C VAL A 58 -9.30 -3.58 -19.66
N GLU A 59 -10.31 -3.37 -18.80
CA GLU A 59 -11.71 -3.65 -19.12
C GLU A 59 -12.27 -2.72 -20.22
N PHE A 60 -11.75 -1.49 -20.32
CA PHE A 60 -12.12 -0.53 -21.36
C PHE A 60 -11.25 -0.60 -22.63
N ASP A 61 -10.40 -1.64 -22.79
CA ASP A 61 -9.43 -1.79 -23.89
C ASP A 61 -8.44 -0.60 -24.00
N GLU A 62 -8.24 0.12 -22.90
CA GLU A 62 -7.27 1.20 -22.78
C GLU A 62 -5.90 0.65 -22.34
N ASP A 63 -4.83 1.29 -22.81
CA ASP A 63 -3.47 0.85 -22.55
C ASP A 63 -3.18 0.76 -21.02
N PRO A 64 -2.90 -0.45 -20.49
CA PRO A 64 -2.68 -0.66 -19.06
C PRO A 64 -1.36 -0.10 -18.55
N ASP A 65 -0.39 0.16 -19.43
CA ASP A 65 0.90 0.75 -19.10
C ASP A 65 0.83 2.28 -19.04
N GLY A 66 -0.16 2.88 -19.72
CA GLY A 66 -0.54 4.29 -19.57
C GLY A 66 -1.09 4.67 -18.18
N ALA A 67 -1.27 3.70 -17.28
CA ALA A 67 -1.58 3.92 -15.86
C ALA A 67 -0.38 4.56 -15.15
N THR A 68 -0.13 5.82 -15.45
CA THR A 68 0.79 6.66 -14.68
C THR A 68 0.35 6.64 -13.23
N THR A 69 1.14 5.98 -12.38
CA THR A 69 1.19 6.26 -10.94
C THR A 69 1.24 7.76 -10.81
N ARG A 70 0.17 8.38 -10.30
CA ARG A 70 0.23 9.81 -9.97
C ARG A 70 1.46 9.98 -9.07
N PRO A 71 2.39 10.87 -9.41
CA PRO A 71 3.57 11.06 -8.59
C PRO A 71 3.11 11.38 -7.16
N ILE A 72 3.65 10.65 -6.19
CA ILE A 72 3.48 10.84 -4.73
C ILE A 72 4.03 12.21 -4.26
N SER A 73 4.17 13.19 -5.15
CA SER A 73 4.68 14.53 -4.82
C SER A 73 3.82 15.31 -3.82
N GLU A 74 2.76 14.75 -3.24
CA GLU A 74 1.95 15.44 -2.24
C GLU A 74 1.31 14.53 -1.18
N VAL A 75 2.01 13.47 -0.74
CA VAL A 75 1.75 12.92 0.61
C VAL A 75 3.03 12.99 1.46
N GLU A 76 3.86 14.00 1.19
CA GLU A 76 4.76 14.61 2.18
C GLU A 76 3.93 15.46 3.15
N SER A 77 3.01 14.82 3.87
CA SER A 77 2.34 15.40 5.04
C SER A 77 2.00 14.33 6.07
N TYR A 78 2.92 13.39 6.27
CA TYR A 78 3.16 12.94 7.65
C TYR A 78 4.37 13.70 8.16
N ARG A 79 4.07 14.90 8.69
CA ARG A 79 4.99 15.73 9.45
C ARG A 79 5.70 14.87 10.51
N GLN A 80 7.01 14.73 10.37
CA GLN A 80 7.91 14.51 11.49
C GLN A 80 8.27 15.87 12.09
#